data_AF-A0A916R7Y1-F1
#
_entry.id   AF-A0A916R7Y1-F1
#
_cell.length_a   1.000
_cell.length_b   1.000
_cell.length_c   1.000
_cell.angle_alpha   90.00
_cell.angle_beta   90.00
_cell.angle_gamma   90.00
#
_symmetry.space_group_name_H-M   'P 1'
#
loop_
_entity.id
_entity.type
_entity.pdbx_description
1 polymer ?
#
loop_
_entity_poly.entity_id
_entity_poly.type
_entity_poly.pdbx_seq_one_letter_code
_entity_poly.pdbx_strand_id
1 'polypeptide(L)'
;MVKPLAIIDLIAILPFYLPLFWPNLIFTRSFRLFRIFRLFKIGRYSTTVKLFGQVIKSKQEEIVIALFIGLVLLVTSASLIYFAENEAQPDNFPHIPAAMWWGIITLTTIGYGDVYPVTPLGRFLGAIVALIGVGIFALPAGIVASGFTEEIEKKRASNQNKKSIICPHCGQKIDE
;
A
#
# COMPACT_ATOMS: atom_id res chain seq x y z
N MET A 1 -23.70 16.55 -2.54
CA MET A 1 -22.59 15.58 -2.62
C MET A 1 -21.54 15.96 -1.59
N VAL A 2 -21.33 15.14 -0.55
CA VAL A 2 -20.46 15.49 0.59
C VAL A 2 -18.99 15.36 0.15
N LYS A 3 -18.18 16.42 0.30
CA LYS A 3 -16.74 16.35 -0.03
C LYS A 3 -16.05 15.48 1.03
N PRO A 4 -15.26 14.44 0.67
CA PRO A 4 -14.61 13.55 1.63
C PRO A 4 -13.69 14.29 2.62
N LEU A 5 -13.12 15.41 2.20
CA LEU A 5 -12.32 16.32 3.03
C LEU A 5 -13.12 17.01 4.15
N ALA A 6 -14.42 17.23 3.96
CA ALA A 6 -15.29 17.81 4.99
C ALA A 6 -15.63 16.78 6.07
N ILE A 7 -15.71 15.49 5.71
CA ILE A 7 -15.94 14.38 6.64
C ILE A 7 -14.72 14.21 7.55
N ILE A 8 -13.50 14.27 6.99
CA ILE A 8 -12.25 14.20 7.77
C ILE A 8 -12.15 15.37 8.76
N ASP A 9 -12.53 16.59 8.34
CA ASP A 9 -12.53 17.76 9.22
C ASP A 9 -13.55 17.62 10.36
N LEU A 10 -14.74 17.07 10.09
CA LEU A 10 -15.76 16.81 11.11
C LEU A 10 -15.26 15.79 12.15
N ILE A 11 -14.71 14.66 11.69
CA ILE A 11 -14.18 13.59 12.57
C ILE A 11 -12.99 14.09 13.39
N ALA A 12 -12.13 14.94 12.83
CA ALA A 12 -10.97 15.48 13.54
C ALA A 12 -11.35 16.47 14.66
N ILE A 13 -12.51 17.14 14.54
CA ILE A 13 -13.00 18.15 15.48
C ILE A 13 -13.95 17.54 16.52
N LEU A 14 -14.66 16.46 16.19
CA LEU A 14 -15.61 15.76 17.05
C LEU A 14 -15.06 15.44 18.47
N PRO A 15 -13.80 14.99 18.67
CA PRO A 15 -13.25 14.67 19.99
C PRO A 15 -13.12 15.88 20.92
N PHE A 16 -13.15 17.10 20.39
CA PHE A 16 -13.12 18.32 21.20
C PHE A 16 -14.48 18.60 21.86
N TYR A 17 -15.58 18.28 21.17
CA TYR A 17 -16.94 18.57 21.65
C TYR A 17 -17.54 17.43 22.47
N LEU A 18 -17.12 16.18 22.27
CA LEU A 18 -17.63 15.02 23.01
C LEU A 18 -17.52 15.11 24.55
N PRO A 19 -16.42 15.63 25.14
CA PRO A 19 -16.30 15.78 26.60
C PRO A 19 -17.27 16.79 27.22
N LEU A 20 -17.78 17.75 26.42
CA LEU A 20 -18.71 18.78 26.89
C LEU A 20 -20.11 18.21 27.18
N PHE A 21 -20.52 17.18 26.43
CA PHE A 21 -21.83 16.55 26.57
C PHE A 21 -21.80 15.26 27.42
N TRP A 22 -20.70 14.48 27.40
CA TRP A 22 -20.56 13.24 28.17
C TRP A 22 -19.19 13.13 28.89
N PRO A 23 -19.04 13.72 30.09
CA PRO A 23 -17.75 13.77 30.79
C PRO A 23 -17.27 12.43 31.39
N ASN A 24 -18.16 11.45 31.61
CA ASN A 24 -17.86 10.25 32.44
C ASN A 24 -17.80 8.91 31.68
N LEU A 25 -17.73 8.90 30.34
CA LEU A 25 -17.62 7.64 29.58
C LEU A 25 -16.14 7.28 29.34
N ILE A 26 -15.75 6.05 29.67
CA ILE A 26 -14.44 5.45 29.33
C ILE A 26 -14.15 5.61 27.82
N PHE A 27 -15.20 5.57 26.99
CA PHE A 27 -15.15 5.81 25.54
C PHE A 27 -14.55 7.17 25.14
N THR A 28 -14.71 8.23 25.95
CA THR A 28 -14.13 9.56 25.64
C THR A 28 -12.60 9.54 25.49
N ARG A 29 -11.92 8.61 26.18
CA ARG A 29 -10.47 8.41 26.05
C ARG A 29 -10.11 7.82 24.69
N SER A 30 -10.84 6.79 24.24
CA SER A 30 -10.67 6.19 22.91
C SER A 30 -10.95 7.20 21.80
N PHE A 31 -11.90 8.12 22.01
CA PHE A 31 -12.17 9.18 21.02
C PHE A 31 -11.00 10.16 20.83
N ARG A 32 -10.02 10.24 21.75
CA ARG A 32 -8.80 11.04 21.55
C ARG A 32 -7.94 10.51 20.40
N LEU A 33 -8.02 9.22 20.08
CA LEU A 33 -7.32 8.64 18.94
C LEU A 33 -7.82 9.24 17.62
N PHE A 34 -9.08 9.68 17.53
CA PHE A 34 -9.57 10.36 16.33
C PHE A 34 -8.85 11.69 16.06
N ARG A 35 -8.09 12.24 17.02
CA ARG A 35 -7.22 13.40 16.76
C ARG A 35 -6.13 13.08 15.73
N ILE A 36 -5.75 11.80 15.54
CA ILE A 36 -4.81 11.38 14.50
C ILE A 36 -5.35 11.71 13.10
N PHE A 37 -6.68 11.78 12.92
CA PHE A 37 -7.27 12.16 11.64
C PHE A 37 -6.94 13.60 11.23
N ARG A 38 -6.51 14.45 12.18
CA ARG A 38 -5.97 15.78 11.89
C ARG A 38 -4.68 15.73 11.04
N LEU A 39 -3.92 14.63 11.07
CA LEU A 39 -2.76 14.44 10.20
C LEU A 39 -3.16 14.32 8.72
N PHE A 40 -4.31 13.70 8.41
CA PHE A 40 -4.81 13.65 7.04
C PHE A 40 -5.16 15.04 6.47
N LYS A 41 -5.29 16.07 7.32
CA LYS A 41 -5.47 17.47 6.93
C LYS A 41 -4.23 18.04 6.19
N ILE A 42 -3.03 17.47 6.41
CA ILE A 42 -1.78 17.83 5.71
C ILE A 42 -1.87 17.46 4.22
N GLY A 43 -2.63 16.41 3.87
CA GLY A 43 -2.87 16.00 2.48
C GLY A 43 -3.59 17.04 1.61
N ARG A 44 -4.21 18.07 2.22
CA ARG A 44 -4.92 19.14 1.49
C ARG A 44 -3.98 20.08 0.75
N TYR A 45 -2.81 20.33 1.32
CA TYR A 45 -1.85 21.31 0.82
C TYR A 45 -0.60 20.67 0.21
N SER A 46 -0.36 19.38 0.45
CA SER A 46 0.80 18.70 -0.11
C SER A 46 0.58 18.30 -1.57
N THR A 47 1.27 18.98 -2.48
CA THR A 47 1.40 18.60 -3.89
C THR A 47 1.90 17.14 -4.02
N THR A 48 2.73 16.68 -3.09
CA THR A 48 3.26 15.31 -3.04
C THR A 48 2.18 14.27 -2.76
N VAL A 49 1.24 14.54 -1.84
CA VAL A 49 0.13 13.61 -1.55
C VAL A 49 -0.82 13.52 -2.75
N LYS A 50 -1.05 14.64 -3.45
CA LYS A 50 -1.82 14.65 -4.70
C LYS A 50 -1.12 13.87 -5.80
N LEU A 51 0.20 14.02 -5.93
CA LEU A 51 1.02 13.27 -6.88
C LEU A 51 0.94 11.76 -6.58
N PHE A 52 1.12 11.34 -5.33
CA PHE A 52 0.98 9.95 -4.93
C PHE A 52 -0.41 9.39 -5.28
N GLY A 53 -1.49 10.14 -4.96
CA GLY A 53 -2.85 9.74 -5.34
C GLY A 53 -3.06 9.63 -6.86
N GLN A 54 -2.42 10.50 -7.66
CA GLN A 54 -2.43 10.42 -9.12
C GLN A 54 -1.71 9.16 -9.61
N VAL A 55 -0.55 8.82 -9.04
CA VAL A 55 0.22 7.62 -9.36
C VAL A 55 -0.56 6.35 -9.04
N ILE A 56 -1.16 6.26 -7.85
CA ILE A 56 -1.98 5.09 -7.48
C ILE A 56 -3.17 4.96 -8.42
N LYS A 57 -3.82 6.07 -8.79
CA LYS A 57 -4.97 6.04 -9.71
C LYS A 57 -4.55 5.66 -11.13
N SER A 58 -3.41 6.14 -11.62
CA SER A 58 -2.92 5.81 -12.97
C SER A 58 -2.42 4.38 -13.07
N LYS A 59 -1.87 3.81 -11.99
CA LYS A 59 -1.32 2.46 -11.93
C LYS A 59 -2.21 1.45 -11.19
N GLN A 60 -3.47 1.78 -10.91
CA GLN A 60 -4.35 0.95 -10.09
C GLN A 60 -4.54 -0.46 -10.69
N GLU A 61 -4.64 -0.58 -12.00
CA GLU A 61 -4.85 -1.87 -12.68
C GLU A 61 -3.60 -2.75 -12.54
N GLU A 62 -2.41 -2.19 -12.78
CA GLU A 62 -1.13 -2.88 -12.61
C GLU A 62 -0.92 -3.34 -11.15
N ILE A 63 -1.24 -2.47 -10.17
CA ILE A 63 -1.13 -2.80 -8.74
C ILE A 63 -2.11 -3.92 -8.36
N VAL A 64 -3.37 -3.85 -8.81
CA VAL A 64 -4.37 -4.89 -8.51
C VAL A 64 -3.97 -6.23 -9.09
N ILE A 65 -3.44 -6.26 -10.32
CA ILE A 65 -2.93 -7.48 -10.95
C ILE A 65 -1.74 -8.05 -10.17
N ALA A 66 -0.77 -7.20 -9.80
CA ALA A 66 0.40 -7.64 -9.03
C ALA A 66 0.01 -8.22 -7.66
N LEU A 67 -0.92 -7.57 -6.94
CA LEU A 67 -1.44 -8.07 -5.67
C LEU A 67 -2.24 -9.36 -5.83
N PHE A 68 -3.01 -9.50 -6.92
CA PHE A 68 -3.75 -10.72 -7.20
C PHE A 68 -2.81 -11.90 -7.47
N ILE A 69 -1.77 -11.71 -8.28
CA ILE A 69 -0.73 -12.71 -8.53
C ILE A 69 -0.02 -13.07 -7.22
N GLY A 70 0.33 -12.07 -6.40
CA GLY A 70 0.93 -12.28 -5.08
C GLY A 70 0.03 -13.09 -4.13
N LEU A 71 -1.29 -12.85 -4.15
CA LEU A 71 -2.26 -13.60 -3.36
C LEU A 71 -2.35 -15.06 -3.82
N VAL A 72 -2.40 -15.31 -5.14
CA VAL A 72 -2.41 -16.67 -5.70
C VAL A 72 -1.13 -17.42 -5.32
N LEU A 73 0.03 -16.76 -5.43
CA LEU A 73 1.30 -17.33 -4.99
C LEU A 73 1.25 -17.67 -3.50
N LEU A 74 0.80 -16.75 -2.65
CA LEU A 74 0.70 -16.95 -1.21
C LEU A 74 -0.13 -18.18 -0.85
N VAL A 75 -1.33 -18.31 -1.42
CA VAL A 75 -2.22 -19.45 -1.16
C VAL A 75 -1.61 -20.76 -1.66
N THR A 76 -0.99 -20.74 -2.83
CA THR A 76 -0.33 -21.92 -3.41
C THR A 76 0.85 -22.36 -2.56
N SER A 77 1.73 -21.43 -2.17
CA SER A 77 2.87 -21.69 -1.30
C SER A 77 2.46 -22.21 0.08
N ALA A 78 1.43 -21.61 0.69
CA ALA A 78 0.89 -22.05 1.97
C ALA A 78 0.32 -23.47 1.88
N SER A 79 -0.39 -23.79 0.81
CA SER A 79 -0.94 -25.14 0.59
C SER A 79 0.17 -26.18 0.41
N LEU A 80 1.19 -25.87 -0.42
CA LEU A 80 2.33 -26.76 -0.66
C LEU A 80 3.11 -27.06 0.63
N ILE A 81 3.39 -26.03 1.43
CA ILE A 81 4.11 -26.22 2.69
C ILE A 81 3.26 -26.89 3.75
N TYR A 82 1.95 -26.60 3.82
CA TYR A 82 1.06 -27.34 4.71
C TYR A 82 1.14 -28.85 4.43
N PHE A 83 1.01 -29.27 3.16
CA PHE A 83 1.10 -30.71 2.84
C PHE A 83 2.50 -31.30 3.05
N ALA A 84 3.56 -30.50 2.96
CA ALA A 84 4.93 -30.97 3.18
C ALA A 84 5.32 -31.04 4.67
N GLU A 85 4.77 -30.16 5.52
CA GLU A 85 5.23 -29.97 6.90
C GLU A 85 4.19 -30.33 7.96
N ASN A 86 2.90 -30.47 7.63
CA ASN A 86 1.85 -30.72 8.63
C ASN A 86 2.09 -32.02 9.43
N GLU A 87 2.58 -33.08 8.79
CA GLU A 87 2.89 -34.34 9.48
C GLU A 87 4.10 -34.21 10.42
N ALA A 88 5.09 -33.40 10.04
CA ALA A 88 6.32 -33.22 10.81
C ALA A 88 6.19 -32.16 11.92
N GLN A 89 5.33 -31.16 11.71
CA GLN A 89 5.14 -30.01 12.59
C GLN A 89 3.65 -29.57 12.64
N PRO A 90 2.77 -30.39 13.22
CA PRO A 90 1.34 -30.09 13.25
C PRO A 90 1.00 -28.82 14.05
N ASP A 91 1.79 -28.48 15.06
CA ASP A 91 1.59 -27.27 15.89
C ASP A 91 1.93 -25.97 15.13
N ASN A 92 2.93 -26.02 14.25
CA ASN A 92 3.38 -24.85 13.47
C ASN A 92 2.59 -24.70 12.15
N PHE A 93 2.18 -25.81 11.54
CA PHE A 93 1.41 -25.83 10.30
C PHE A 93 0.07 -26.57 10.44
N PRO A 94 -0.85 -26.13 11.33
CA PRO A 94 -2.08 -26.87 11.65
C PRO A 94 -3.14 -26.83 10.54
N HIS A 95 -3.15 -25.79 9.70
CA HIS A 95 -4.08 -25.61 8.58
C HIS A 95 -3.54 -24.57 7.59
N ILE A 96 -4.10 -24.53 6.37
CA ILE A 96 -3.60 -23.65 5.29
C ILE A 96 -3.58 -22.17 5.70
N PRO A 97 -4.60 -21.57 6.34
CA PRO A 97 -4.53 -20.19 6.82
C PRO A 97 -3.38 -19.92 7.82
N ALA A 98 -3.02 -20.88 8.67
CA ALA A 98 -1.87 -20.74 9.56
C ALA A 98 -0.56 -20.78 8.75
N ALA A 99 -0.45 -21.67 7.75
CA ALA A 99 0.69 -21.70 6.83
C ALA A 99 0.82 -20.42 5.98
N MET A 100 -0.27 -19.67 5.76
CA MET A 100 -0.19 -18.37 5.09
C MET A 100 0.62 -17.35 5.89
N TRP A 101 0.69 -17.45 7.23
CA TRP A 101 1.56 -16.58 8.03
C TRP A 101 3.03 -16.74 7.61
N TRP A 102 3.50 -17.99 7.55
CA TRP A 102 4.84 -18.32 7.04
C TRP A 102 5.04 -17.80 5.61
N GLY A 103 4.03 -17.99 4.75
CA GLY A 103 4.06 -17.47 3.38
C GLY A 103 4.20 -15.96 3.32
N ILE A 104 3.42 -15.20 4.11
CA ILE A 104 3.48 -13.73 4.15
C ILE A 104 4.88 -13.26 4.55
N ILE A 105 5.42 -13.77 5.68
CA ILE A 105 6.71 -13.31 6.19
C ILE A 105 7.87 -13.71 5.27
N THR A 106 7.74 -14.83 4.54
CA THR A 106 8.76 -15.31 3.60
C THR A 106 8.72 -14.52 2.29
N LEU A 107 7.53 -14.35 1.70
CA LEU A 107 7.35 -13.64 0.43
C LEU A 107 7.65 -12.14 0.55
N THR A 108 7.39 -11.56 1.73
CA THR A 108 7.72 -10.15 2.04
C THR A 108 9.15 -9.96 2.54
N THR A 109 9.96 -11.02 2.54
CA THR A 109 11.37 -11.02 2.98
C THR A 109 11.60 -10.55 4.42
N ILE A 110 10.59 -10.65 5.28
CA ILE A 110 10.70 -10.34 6.71
C ILE A 110 11.41 -11.48 7.44
N GLY A 111 10.90 -12.71 7.30
CA GLY A 111 11.49 -13.92 7.86
C GLY A 111 11.76 -13.88 9.36
N TYR A 112 10.72 -13.72 10.20
CA TYR A 112 10.90 -13.70 11.67
C TYR A 112 11.59 -14.94 12.24
N GLY A 113 11.46 -16.09 11.56
CA GLY A 113 12.09 -17.35 11.98
C GLY A 113 11.34 -18.07 13.10
N ASP A 114 10.13 -17.63 13.44
CA ASP A 114 9.20 -18.27 14.37
C ASP A 114 8.66 -19.60 13.83
N VAL A 115 8.43 -19.67 12.52
CA VAL A 115 7.98 -20.87 11.81
C VAL A 115 8.82 -21.04 10.53
N TYR A 116 9.26 -22.26 10.23
CA TYR A 116 10.01 -22.57 9.01
C TYR A 116 9.95 -24.09 8.70
N PRO A 117 10.03 -24.48 7.41
CA PRO A 117 10.00 -25.89 7.03
C PRO A 117 11.24 -26.64 7.51
N VAL A 118 11.04 -27.81 8.11
CA VAL A 118 12.12 -28.68 8.60
C VAL A 118 12.33 -29.92 7.73
N THR A 119 11.32 -30.33 6.97
CA THR A 119 11.44 -31.49 6.07
C THR A 119 12.32 -31.16 4.86
N PRO A 120 13.02 -32.15 4.29
CA PRO A 120 13.80 -31.94 3.07
C PRO A 120 12.95 -31.40 1.91
N LEU A 121 11.72 -31.92 1.74
CA LEU A 121 10.78 -31.49 0.72
C LEU A 121 10.31 -30.05 0.97
N GLY A 122 9.91 -29.72 2.19
CA GLY A 122 9.46 -28.38 2.55
C GLY A 122 10.58 -27.34 2.43
N ARG A 123 11.83 -27.67 2.74
CA ARG A 123 12.98 -26.79 2.51
C ARG A 123 13.23 -26.53 1.03
N PHE A 124 13.13 -27.57 0.19
CA PHE A 124 13.26 -27.42 -1.26
C PHE A 124 12.15 -26.54 -1.85
N LEU A 125 10.89 -26.82 -1.49
CA LEU A 125 9.74 -26.00 -1.90
C LEU A 125 9.86 -24.57 -1.38
N GLY A 126 10.27 -24.40 -0.12
CA GLY A 126 10.47 -23.11 0.51
C GLY A 126 11.53 -22.27 -0.19
N ALA A 127 12.62 -22.87 -0.64
CA ALA A 127 13.65 -22.18 -1.42
C ALA A 127 13.11 -21.67 -2.77
N ILE A 128 12.32 -22.48 -3.48
CA ILE A 128 11.67 -22.07 -4.74
C ILE A 128 10.68 -20.93 -4.49
N VAL A 129 9.85 -21.05 -3.46
CA VAL A 129 8.87 -20.04 -3.06
C VAL A 129 9.55 -18.72 -2.70
N ALA A 130 10.66 -18.76 -1.97
CA ALA A 130 11.42 -17.56 -1.61
C ALA A 130 11.95 -16.84 -2.86
N LEU A 131 12.55 -17.58 -3.81
CA LEU A 131 13.08 -17.00 -5.06
C LEU A 131 11.99 -16.35 -5.92
N ILE A 132 10.87 -17.04 -6.11
CA ILE A 132 9.74 -16.52 -6.89
C ILE A 132 9.06 -15.34 -6.17
N GLY A 133 8.95 -15.45 -4.84
CA GLY A 133 8.28 -14.49 -3.99
C GLY A 133 8.89 -13.10 -4.00
N VAL A 134 10.22 -13.03 -3.87
CA VAL A 134 10.97 -11.76 -3.91
C VAL A 134 10.64 -10.99 -5.20
N GLY A 135 10.58 -11.68 -6.34
CA GLY A 135 10.28 -11.07 -7.63
C GLY A 135 8.86 -10.50 -7.68
N ILE A 136 7.85 -11.29 -7.27
CA ILE A 136 6.44 -10.90 -7.37
C ILE A 136 6.09 -9.80 -6.36
N PHE A 137 6.54 -9.91 -5.11
CA PHE A 137 6.24 -8.92 -4.07
C PHE A 137 7.02 -7.59 -4.25
N ALA A 138 8.08 -7.57 -5.06
CA ALA A 138 8.76 -6.34 -5.45
C ALA A 138 7.99 -5.54 -6.52
N LEU A 139 7.08 -6.16 -7.28
CA LEU A 139 6.37 -5.51 -8.39
C LEU A 139 5.54 -4.29 -7.95
N PRO A 140 4.71 -4.32 -6.88
CA PRO A 140 3.93 -3.16 -6.48
C PRO A 140 4.80 -1.94 -6.17
N ALA A 141 5.94 -2.14 -5.51
CA ALA A 141 6.89 -1.06 -5.24
C ALA A 141 7.49 -0.50 -6.54
N GLY A 142 7.88 -1.37 -7.47
CA GLY A 142 8.39 -0.98 -8.79
C GLY A 142 7.36 -0.22 -9.64
N ILE A 143 6.10 -0.65 -9.63
CA ILE A 143 4.99 0.00 -10.34
C ILE A 143 4.72 1.41 -9.78
N VAL A 144 4.74 1.57 -8.46
CA VAL A 144 4.58 2.88 -7.85
C VAL A 144 5.76 3.78 -8.20
N ALA A 145 7.00 3.27 -8.15
CA ALA A 145 8.19 4.02 -8.50
C ALA A 145 8.18 4.48 -9.97
N SER A 146 7.82 3.60 -10.91
CA SER A 146 7.71 3.95 -12.33
C SER A 146 6.59 4.96 -12.58
N GLY A 147 5.45 4.81 -11.90
CA GLY A 147 4.34 5.77 -11.98
C GLY A 147 4.71 7.16 -11.47
N PHE A 148 5.56 7.26 -10.43
CA PHE A 148 6.10 8.54 -10.00
C PHE A 148 6.94 9.22 -11.07
N THR A 149 7.84 8.49 -11.72
CA THR A 149 8.65 9.01 -12.84
C THR A 149 7.76 9.51 -13.97
N GLU A 150 6.78 8.70 -14.38
CA GLU A 150 5.84 9.02 -15.45
C GLU A 150 5.04 10.30 -15.17
N GLU A 151 4.52 10.45 -13.95
CA GLU A 151 3.70 11.62 -13.57
C GLU A 151 4.55 12.90 -13.40
N ILE A 152 5.82 12.77 -12.97
CA ILE A 152 6.77 13.90 -12.92
C ILE A 152 7.12 14.36 -14.34
N GLU A 153 7.37 13.43 -15.26
CA GLU A 153 7.65 13.74 -16.67
C GLU A 153 6.46 14.42 -17.36
N LYS A 154 5.23 13.92 -17.16
CA LYS A 154 4.00 14.56 -17.65
C LYS A 154 3.86 16.00 -17.16
N LYS A 155 4.19 16.27 -15.89
CA LYS A 155 4.18 17.64 -15.33
C LYS A 155 5.25 18.53 -15.95
N ARG A 156 6.47 18.01 -16.19
CA ARG A 156 7.55 18.75 -16.87
C ARG A 156 7.18 19.11 -18.31
N ALA A 157 6.65 18.16 -19.08
CA ALA A 157 6.21 18.38 -20.46
C ALA A 157 5.06 19.40 -20.54
N SER A 158 4.08 19.31 -19.63
CA SER A 158 2.96 20.28 -19.55
C SER A 158 3.44 21.70 -19.23
N ASN A 159 4.45 21.84 -18.37
CA ASN A 159 5.05 23.15 -18.06
C ASN A 159 5.87 23.72 -19.23
N GLN A 160 6.53 22.88 -20.03
CA GLN A 160 7.23 23.32 -21.24
C GLN A 160 6.25 23.84 -22.30
N ASN A 161 5.13 23.15 -22.56
CA ASN A 161 4.09 23.62 -23.49
C ASN A 161 3.43 24.92 -23.04
N LYS A 162 3.33 25.18 -21.73
CA LYS A 162 2.84 26.46 -21.21
C LYS A 162 3.81 27.63 -21.40
N LYS A 163 5.11 27.36 -21.52
CA LYS A 163 6.12 28.40 -21.79
C LYS A 163 6.22 28.78 -23.26
N SER A 164 5.73 27.94 -24.17
CA SER A 164 5.75 28.22 -25.62
C SER A 164 4.48 28.90 -26.12
N ILE A 165 3.88 29.82 -25.35
CA ILE A 165 2.75 30.61 -25.86
C ILE A 165 3.31 31.56 -26.92
N ILE A 166 2.90 31.35 -28.17
CA ILE A 166 3.31 32.19 -29.30
C ILE A 166 2.30 33.33 -29.41
N CYS A 167 2.79 34.57 -29.50
CA CYS A 167 1.93 35.73 -29.67
C CYS A 167 1.19 35.66 -31.01
N PRO A 168 -0.16 35.72 -31.03
CA PRO A 168 -0.94 35.66 -32.26
C PRO A 168 -0.76 36.89 -33.18
N HIS A 169 -0.16 37.97 -32.66
CA HIS A 169 0.06 39.21 -33.42
C HIS A 169 1.44 39.28 -34.08
N CYS A 170 2.50 38.74 -33.46
CA CYS A 170 3.87 38.85 -33.97
C CYS A 170 4.58 37.50 -34.20
N GLY A 171 3.99 36.38 -33.82
CA GLY A 171 4.58 35.04 -34.03
C GLY A 171 5.81 34.74 -33.16
N GLN A 172 6.19 35.64 -32.25
CA GLN A 172 7.30 35.41 -31.30
C GLN A 172 6.82 34.65 -30.07
N LYS A 173 7.72 33.86 -29.46
CA LYS A 173 7.48 33.21 -28.16
C LYS A 173 7.35 34.29 -27.09
N ILE A 174 6.30 34.19 -26.27
CA ILE A 174 6.14 35.01 -25.07
C ILE A 174 6.95 34.31 -23.99
N ASP A 175 8.25 34.55 -24.00
CA ASP A 175 9.11 34.17 -22.88
C ASP A 175 8.77 35.11 -21.70
N GLU A 176 8.58 34.53 -20.51
CA GLU A 176 8.16 35.21 -19.27
C GLU A 176 8.93 36.51 -18.96
#